data_AF-A0A951M3Z3-F1
#
_entry.id   AF-A0A951M3Z3-F1
#
_cell.length_a   1.000
_cell.length_b   1.000
_cell.length_c   1.000
_cell.angle_alpha   90.00
_cell.angle_beta   90.00
_cell.angle_gamma   90.00
#
_symmetry.space_group_name_H-M   'P 1'
#
loop_
_entity.id
_entity.type
_entity.pdbx_description
1 polymer ?
#
loop_
_entity_poly.entity_id
_entity_poly.type
_entity_poly.pdbx_seq_one_letter_code
_entity_poly.pdbx_strand_id
1 'polypeptide(L)'
;FFLPVAALALLFWAINAGHGLGPILQQPSKFSNTASFFAFFFPALTGMVGFWATLSLNIPDFTRYAKSQRAQVMGQAVALPSSMTLFSFIGVVVTSATTIVYGTTIWDPLVLAGRFDSKLLVSIAMIAVAISTLATNIAANIVSPANDFANLSPARINFRRGGYITGVIGILIFPWKLIADPSGYIFTWLVGYSSLLGPVGGIMIVDYYFIRKQQLITADLYDHKGIYGYSNGFNGAAIIALLAGILPNVPGFFVTIKVLDPMAVPEWISHLYNYAWFVGFAVSGLVYGLLMQKYSRLKINLSV
;
A
#
# COMPACT_ATOMS: atom_id res chain seq x y z
N PHE A 1 8.89 20.60 8.98
CA PHE A 1 9.78 19.53 8.48
C PHE A 1 10.55 18.89 9.65
N PHE A 2 9.85 18.24 10.58
CA PHE A 2 10.51 17.64 11.75
C PHE A 2 11.11 16.25 11.45
N LEU A 3 10.34 15.37 10.80
CA LEU A 3 10.73 13.98 10.54
C LEU A 3 12.10 13.80 9.86
N PRO A 4 12.42 14.50 8.76
CA PRO A 4 13.74 14.34 8.11
C PRO A 4 14.90 14.76 9.01
N VAL A 5 14.73 15.84 9.79
CA VAL A 5 15.76 16.30 10.73
C VAL A 5 15.96 15.28 11.85
N ALA A 6 14.87 14.75 12.41
CA ALA A 6 14.93 13.70 13.42
C ALA A 6 15.57 12.41 12.90
N ALA A 7 15.24 12.00 11.67
CA ALA A 7 15.83 10.82 11.04
C ALA A 7 17.33 10.97 10.79
N LEU A 8 17.77 12.14 10.32
CA LEU A 8 19.20 12.44 10.18
C LEU A 8 19.90 12.47 11.53
N ALA A 9 19.29 13.06 12.56
CA ALA A 9 19.86 13.06 13.91
C ALA A 9 20.02 11.62 14.46
N LEU A 10 19.04 10.76 14.26
CA LEU A 10 19.14 9.34 14.61
C LEU A 10 20.22 8.61 13.80
N LEU A 11 20.38 8.93 12.51
CA LEU A 11 21.46 8.39 11.70
C LEU A 11 22.84 8.78 12.25
N PHE A 12 23.05 10.06 12.56
CA PHE A 12 24.31 10.53 13.14
C PHE A 12 24.58 9.88 14.51
N TRP A 13 23.55 9.76 15.34
CA TRP A 13 23.65 9.03 16.60
C TRP A 13 24.06 7.57 16.37
N ALA A 14 23.41 6.86 15.45
CA ALA A 14 23.68 5.46 15.17
C ALA A 14 25.11 5.23 14.66
N ILE A 15 25.60 6.12 13.78
CA ILE A 15 26.98 6.08 13.29
C ILE A 15 27.96 6.32 14.44
N ASN A 16 27.70 7.29 15.31
CA ASN A 16 28.57 7.58 16.45
C ASN A 16 28.59 6.43 17.46
N ALA A 17 27.41 5.92 17.83
CA ALA A 17 27.25 4.84 18.80
C ALA A 17 27.74 3.49 18.28
N GLY A 18 27.68 3.25 16.96
CA GLY A 18 28.20 2.06 16.30
C GLY A 18 29.69 2.13 15.94
N HIS A 19 30.41 3.18 16.37
CA HIS A 19 31.82 3.43 16.02
C HIS A 19 32.08 3.46 14.50
N GLY A 20 31.16 4.09 13.76
CA GLY A 20 31.18 4.21 12.31
C GLY A 20 30.19 3.29 11.61
N LEU A 21 30.19 3.35 10.26
CA LEU A 21 29.33 2.50 9.43
C LEU A 21 29.87 1.07 9.25
N GLY A 22 31.17 0.84 9.48
CA GLY A 22 31.84 -0.44 9.24
C GLY A 22 31.17 -1.60 9.98
N PRO A 23 31.07 -1.57 11.33
CA PRO A 23 30.45 -2.65 12.11
C PRO A 23 28.98 -2.91 11.75
N ILE A 24 28.28 -1.88 11.28
CA ILE A 24 26.88 -1.95 10.86
C ILE A 24 26.73 -2.65 9.50
N LEU A 25 27.58 -2.29 8.53
CA LEU A 25 27.52 -2.80 7.16
C LEU A 25 28.25 -4.13 6.94
N GLN A 26 29.16 -4.49 7.85
CA GLN A 26 29.93 -5.75 7.79
C GLN A 26 29.20 -6.94 8.39
N GLN A 27 27.98 -6.76 8.94
CA GLN A 27 27.22 -7.90 9.44
C GLN A 27 26.90 -8.88 8.29
N PRO A 28 27.28 -10.17 8.44
CA PRO A 28 27.04 -11.14 7.40
C PRO A 28 25.54 -11.38 7.21
N SER A 29 25.16 -11.70 5.97
CA SER A 29 23.81 -12.13 5.66
C SER A 29 23.40 -13.33 6.52
N LYS A 30 22.16 -13.30 7.03
CA LYS A 30 21.56 -14.46 7.70
C LYS A 30 20.92 -15.45 6.73
N PHE A 31 20.83 -15.12 5.44
CA PHE A 31 20.34 -16.04 4.41
C PHE A 31 21.43 -17.04 4.05
N SER A 32 21.11 -18.33 4.08
CA SER A 32 22.05 -19.42 3.81
C SER A 32 22.44 -19.51 2.33
N ASN A 33 21.55 -19.09 1.43
CA ASN A 33 21.77 -19.11 -0.02
C ASN A 33 20.85 -18.13 -0.75
N THR A 34 21.11 -17.90 -2.04
CA THR A 34 20.32 -17.00 -2.89
C THR A 34 18.84 -17.40 -2.99
N ALA A 35 18.52 -18.70 -2.97
CA ALA A 35 17.14 -19.16 -3.02
C ALA A 35 16.35 -18.73 -1.77
N SER A 36 16.95 -18.85 -0.57
CA SER A 36 16.36 -18.40 0.69
C SER A 36 16.12 -16.88 0.72
N PHE A 37 16.99 -16.10 0.07
CA PHE A 37 16.77 -14.67 -0.11
C PHE A 37 15.55 -14.39 -0.98
N PHE A 38 15.42 -15.03 -2.16
CA PHE A 38 14.28 -14.78 -3.05
C PHE A 38 12.95 -15.27 -2.46
N ALA A 39 12.97 -16.37 -1.71
CA ALA A 39 11.82 -16.87 -0.98
C ALA A 39 11.28 -15.85 0.04
N PHE A 40 12.15 -15.01 0.62
CA PHE A 40 11.75 -13.91 1.48
C PHE A 40 11.42 -12.63 0.70
N PHE A 41 12.23 -12.31 -0.31
CA PHE A 41 12.19 -11.04 -1.04
C PHE A 41 10.85 -10.83 -1.77
N PHE A 42 10.34 -11.84 -2.48
CA PHE A 42 9.11 -11.68 -3.26
C PHE A 42 7.87 -11.45 -2.39
N PRO A 43 7.60 -12.24 -1.33
CA PRO A 43 6.52 -11.93 -0.41
C PRO A 43 6.69 -10.56 0.26
N ALA A 44 7.92 -10.17 0.65
CA ALA A 44 8.18 -8.86 1.23
C ALA A 44 7.91 -7.72 0.24
N LEU A 45 8.32 -7.88 -1.02
CA LEU A 45 8.04 -6.95 -2.11
C LEU A 45 6.53 -6.83 -2.34
N THR A 46 5.82 -7.96 -2.41
CA THR A 46 4.35 -7.98 -2.53
C THR A 46 3.71 -7.24 -1.36
N GLY A 47 4.17 -7.47 -0.12
CA GLY A 47 3.71 -6.73 1.05
C GLY A 47 3.94 -5.23 0.95
N MET A 48 5.11 -4.79 0.47
CA MET A 48 5.41 -3.37 0.26
C MET A 48 4.55 -2.74 -0.84
N VAL A 49 4.30 -3.46 -1.94
CA VAL A 49 3.36 -3.01 -2.97
C VAL A 49 1.96 -2.90 -2.40
N GLY A 50 1.50 -3.89 -1.63
CA GLY A 50 0.22 -3.87 -0.91
C GLY A 50 0.07 -2.69 0.04
N PHE A 51 1.15 -2.32 0.74
CA PHE A 51 1.16 -1.16 1.62
C PHE A 51 0.90 0.16 0.87
N TRP A 52 1.45 0.31 -0.34
CA TRP A 52 1.27 1.51 -1.17
C TRP A 52 0.10 1.42 -2.16
N ALA A 53 -0.58 0.27 -2.23
CA ALA A 53 -1.63 0.01 -3.20
C ALA A 53 -2.82 0.97 -3.06
N THR A 54 -3.27 1.24 -1.83
CA THR A 54 -4.40 2.16 -1.58
C THR A 54 -4.12 3.55 -2.09
N LEU A 55 -2.96 4.10 -1.72
CA LEU A 55 -2.56 5.43 -2.15
C LEU A 55 -2.37 5.47 -3.67
N SER A 56 -1.85 4.39 -4.26
CA SER A 56 -1.66 4.29 -5.71
C SER A 56 -3.00 4.26 -6.47
N LEU A 57 -3.99 3.50 -5.99
CA LEU A 57 -5.32 3.42 -6.60
C LEU A 57 -6.11 4.71 -6.42
N ASN A 58 -5.94 5.39 -5.29
CA ASN A 58 -6.66 6.62 -4.94
C ASN A 58 -5.84 7.90 -5.14
N ILE A 59 -4.68 7.82 -5.79
CA ILE A 59 -3.85 8.99 -6.09
C ILE A 59 -4.61 10.12 -6.82
N PRO A 60 -5.65 9.85 -7.65
CA PRO A 60 -6.47 10.90 -8.25
C PRO A 60 -7.11 11.88 -7.27
N ASP A 61 -7.34 11.49 -6.01
CA ASP A 61 -7.85 12.39 -4.96
C ASP A 61 -6.94 13.60 -4.74
N PHE A 62 -5.63 13.42 -4.92
CA PHE A 62 -4.63 14.48 -4.81
C PHE A 62 -4.30 15.08 -6.17
N THR A 63 -4.10 14.25 -7.20
CA THR A 63 -3.62 14.74 -8.49
C THR A 63 -4.66 15.55 -9.24
N ARG A 64 -5.95 15.45 -8.90
CA ARG A 64 -6.98 16.38 -9.42
C ARG A 64 -6.73 17.85 -9.06
N TYR A 65 -5.93 18.11 -8.04
CA TYR A 65 -5.51 19.46 -7.64
C TYR A 65 -4.10 19.82 -8.13
N ALA A 66 -3.45 18.94 -8.90
CA ALA A 66 -2.12 19.22 -9.43
C ALA A 66 -2.17 20.26 -10.55
N LYS A 67 -1.13 21.11 -10.61
CA LYS A 67 -1.02 22.15 -11.65
C LYS A 67 -0.91 21.59 -13.07
N SER A 68 -0.32 20.40 -13.22
CA SER A 68 -0.18 19.71 -14.51
C SER A 68 0.16 18.23 -14.32
N GLN A 69 -0.03 17.43 -15.38
CA GLN A 69 0.35 16.02 -15.37
C GLN A 69 1.86 15.82 -15.20
N ARG A 70 2.68 16.66 -15.83
CA ARG A 70 4.14 16.60 -15.64
C ARG A 70 4.53 16.88 -14.19
N ALA A 71 3.88 17.86 -13.54
CA ALA A 71 4.18 18.21 -12.16
C ALA A 71 3.88 17.06 -11.20
N GLN A 72 2.74 16.38 -11.35
CA GLN A 72 2.43 15.22 -10.49
C GLN A 72 3.36 14.03 -10.76
N VAL A 73 3.67 13.72 -12.03
CA VAL A 73 4.55 12.59 -12.37
C VAL A 73 5.95 12.82 -11.80
N MET A 74 6.54 13.98 -12.09
CA MET A 74 7.89 14.31 -11.60
C MET A 74 7.93 14.41 -10.08
N GLY A 75 6.92 15.04 -9.47
CA GLY A 75 6.84 15.18 -8.02
C GLY A 75 6.85 13.82 -7.32
N GLN A 76 6.03 12.87 -7.78
CA GLN A 76 5.95 11.54 -7.20
C GLN A 76 7.17 10.68 -7.51
N ALA A 77 7.63 10.68 -8.77
CA ALA A 77 8.77 9.86 -9.20
C ALA A 77 10.09 10.26 -8.52
N VAL A 78 10.25 11.54 -8.15
CA VAL A 78 11.41 12.00 -7.38
C VAL A 78 11.18 11.81 -5.88
N ALA A 79 10.05 12.29 -5.35
CA ALA A 79 9.85 12.34 -3.89
C ALA A 79 9.68 10.95 -3.27
N LEU A 80 8.88 10.06 -3.85
CA LEU A 80 8.58 8.76 -3.23
C LEU A 80 9.81 7.86 -3.18
N PRO A 81 10.53 7.57 -4.29
CA PRO A 81 11.68 6.68 -4.24
C PRO A 81 12.85 7.24 -3.43
N SER A 82 13.14 8.54 -3.54
CA SER A 82 14.26 9.15 -2.81
C SER A 82 14.03 9.17 -1.30
N SER A 83 12.82 9.56 -0.86
CA SER A 83 12.47 9.54 0.56
C SER A 83 12.44 8.11 1.10
N MET A 84 11.82 7.16 0.39
CA MET A 84 11.80 5.76 0.81
C MET A 84 13.20 5.17 0.95
N THR A 85 14.08 5.43 -0.01
CA THR A 85 15.46 4.95 0.03
C THR A 85 16.20 5.53 1.24
N LEU A 86 16.07 6.84 1.47
CA LEU A 86 16.70 7.51 2.60
C LEU A 86 16.19 6.96 3.94
N PHE A 87 14.87 6.91 4.15
CA PHE A 87 14.29 6.46 5.41
C PHE A 87 14.51 4.95 5.64
N SER A 88 14.50 4.12 4.60
CA SER A 88 14.82 2.69 4.71
C SER A 88 16.29 2.48 5.10
N PHE A 89 17.21 3.24 4.48
CA PHE A 89 18.62 3.22 4.86
C PHE A 89 18.82 3.63 6.31
N ILE A 90 18.23 4.75 6.74
CA ILE A 90 18.29 5.21 8.12
C ILE A 90 17.73 4.14 9.07
N GLY A 91 16.56 3.57 8.75
CA GLY A 91 15.93 2.52 9.54
C GLY A 91 16.83 1.30 9.72
N VAL A 92 17.47 0.81 8.65
CA VAL A 92 18.41 -0.32 8.70
C VAL A 92 19.63 0.03 9.55
N VAL A 93 20.27 1.19 9.31
CA VAL A 93 21.49 1.60 10.03
C VAL A 93 21.22 1.77 11.52
N VAL A 94 20.14 2.49 11.87
CA VAL A 94 19.73 2.72 13.26
C VAL A 94 19.40 1.39 13.95
N THR A 95 18.61 0.53 13.31
CA THR A 95 18.22 -0.78 13.86
C THR A 95 19.46 -1.67 14.08
N SER A 96 20.38 -1.72 13.14
CA SER A 96 21.64 -2.46 13.29
C SER A 96 22.51 -1.90 14.43
N ALA A 97 22.62 -0.57 14.55
CA ALA A 97 23.35 0.08 15.64
C ALA A 97 22.78 -0.30 17.02
N THR A 98 21.46 -0.41 17.17
CA THR A 98 20.85 -0.82 18.45
C THR A 98 21.26 -2.23 18.88
N THR A 99 21.52 -3.12 17.92
CA THR A 99 22.02 -4.47 18.23
C THR A 99 23.45 -4.41 18.77
N ILE A 100 24.29 -3.51 18.26
CA ILE A 100 25.66 -3.29 18.74
C ILE A 100 25.66 -2.63 20.13
N VAL A 101 24.82 -1.61 20.32
CA VAL A 101 24.82 -0.77 21.53
C VAL A 101 24.07 -1.43 22.69
N TYR A 102 22.92 -2.05 22.42
CA TYR A 102 22.02 -2.58 23.45
C TYR A 102 21.93 -4.12 23.46
N GLY A 103 22.61 -4.81 22.54
CA GLY A 103 22.54 -6.27 22.41
C GLY A 103 21.23 -6.81 21.84
N THR A 104 20.27 -5.93 21.52
CA THR A 104 18.94 -6.30 21.01
C THR A 104 18.53 -5.40 19.86
N THR A 105 17.86 -5.97 18.86
CA THR A 105 17.36 -5.23 17.70
C THR A 105 16.10 -4.44 18.05
N ILE A 106 16.21 -3.11 18.09
CA ILE A 106 15.09 -2.19 18.31
C ILE A 106 14.76 -1.50 16.98
N TRP A 107 13.66 -1.95 16.35
CA TRP A 107 13.18 -1.43 15.07
C TRP A 107 12.14 -0.31 15.24
N ASP A 108 11.48 -0.25 16.40
CA ASP A 108 10.49 0.80 16.71
C ASP A 108 11.23 2.06 17.21
N PRO A 109 11.16 3.19 16.48
CA PRO A 109 11.82 4.43 16.85
C PRO A 109 11.28 5.03 18.14
N LEU A 110 10.03 4.75 18.54
CA LEU A 110 9.46 5.21 19.80
C LEU A 110 10.09 4.46 20.99
N VAL A 111 10.28 3.15 20.84
CA VAL A 111 10.97 2.32 21.85
C VAL A 111 12.43 2.75 21.97
N LEU A 112 13.08 3.05 20.84
CA LEU A 112 14.45 3.57 20.84
C LEU A 112 14.52 4.96 21.51
N ALA A 113 13.58 5.85 21.22
CA ALA A 113 13.52 7.17 21.86
C ALA A 113 13.46 7.06 23.39
N GLY A 114 12.76 6.06 23.92
CA GLY A 114 12.70 5.79 25.37
C GLY A 114 14.02 5.32 26.01
N ARG A 115 15.06 4.99 25.22
CA ARG A 115 16.38 4.58 25.70
C ARG A 115 17.35 5.74 25.93
N PHE A 116 17.02 6.95 25.49
CA PHE A 116 17.87 8.13 25.68
C PHE A 116 17.69 8.73 27.08
N ASP A 117 18.80 9.11 27.73
CA ASP A 117 18.79 9.64 29.11
C ASP A 117 18.13 11.03 29.22
N SER A 118 18.23 11.85 28.16
CA SER A 118 17.71 13.22 28.16
C SER A 118 16.18 13.23 28.02
N LYS A 119 15.48 13.19 29.15
CA LYS A 119 14.01 13.23 29.22
C LYS A 119 13.39 14.40 28.46
N LEU A 120 14.03 15.57 28.47
CA LEU A 120 13.56 16.75 27.73
C LEU A 120 13.62 16.50 26.21
N LEU A 121 14.74 15.98 25.70
CA LEU A 121 14.92 15.70 24.28
C LEU A 121 13.96 14.63 23.79
N VAL A 122 13.78 13.56 24.59
CA VAL A 122 12.79 12.52 24.32
C VAL A 122 11.38 13.11 24.27
N SER A 123 11.02 13.96 25.22
CA SER A 123 9.68 14.58 25.26
C SER A 123 9.41 15.44 24.02
N ILE A 124 10.37 16.28 23.62
CA ILE A 124 10.28 17.11 22.41
C ILE A 124 10.16 16.22 21.16
N ALA A 125 10.97 15.17 21.07
CA ALA A 125 10.93 14.23 19.95
C ALA A 125 9.58 13.53 19.86
N MET A 126 9.03 13.04 20.98
CA MET A 126 7.75 12.35 21.03
C MET A 126 6.57 13.26 20.63
N ILE A 127 6.55 14.51 21.09
CA ILE A 127 5.54 15.50 20.67
C ILE A 127 5.61 15.71 19.16
N ALA A 128 6.81 15.88 18.63
CA ALA A 128 6.98 16.18 17.23
C ALA A 128 6.73 14.95 16.32
N VAL A 129 7.03 13.73 16.79
CA VAL A 129 6.56 12.50 16.15
C VAL A 129 5.04 12.43 16.15
N ALA A 130 4.38 12.70 17.28
CA ALA A 130 2.91 12.67 17.35
C ALA A 130 2.27 13.66 16.37
N ILE A 131 2.76 14.90 16.29
CA ILE A 131 2.31 15.89 15.32
C ILE A 131 2.55 15.40 13.89
N SER A 132 3.71 14.82 13.60
CA SER A 132 4.03 14.37 12.25
C SER A 132 3.20 13.16 11.84
N THR A 133 2.95 12.21 12.75
CA THR A 133 2.07 11.07 12.53
C THR A 133 0.65 11.54 12.25
N LEU A 134 0.14 12.52 13.01
CA LEU A 134 -1.16 13.12 12.75
C LEU A 134 -1.24 13.72 11.34
N ALA A 135 -0.23 14.52 10.95
CA ALA A 135 -0.20 15.16 9.64
C ALA A 135 -0.19 14.16 8.48
N THR A 136 0.65 13.12 8.55
CA THR A 136 0.70 12.06 7.53
C THR A 136 -0.59 11.24 7.50
N ASN A 137 -1.17 10.92 8.66
CA ASN A 137 -2.39 10.13 8.74
C ASN A 137 -3.60 10.85 8.14
N ILE A 138 -3.74 12.16 8.39
CA ILE A 138 -4.78 12.98 7.77
C ILE A 138 -4.67 12.91 6.25
N ALA A 139 -3.48 13.15 5.70
CA ALA A 139 -3.28 13.12 4.26
C ALA A 139 -3.51 11.71 3.69
N ALA A 140 -2.77 10.71 4.15
CA ALA A 140 -2.72 9.40 3.50
C ALA A 140 -3.95 8.52 3.76
N ASN A 141 -4.59 8.63 4.94
CA ASN A 141 -5.59 7.65 5.36
C ASN A 141 -6.99 8.24 5.61
N ILE A 142 -7.14 9.56 5.72
CA ILE A 142 -8.47 10.18 5.94
C ILE A 142 -9.07 10.69 4.64
N VAL A 143 -8.27 11.30 3.76
CA VAL A 143 -8.78 11.99 2.55
C VAL A 143 -9.59 11.05 1.64
N SER A 144 -9.01 9.91 1.24
CA SER A 144 -9.67 8.99 0.31
C SER A 144 -10.98 8.40 0.84
N PRO A 145 -11.04 7.75 2.01
CA PRO A 145 -12.31 7.22 2.53
C PRO A 145 -13.32 8.34 2.83
N ALA A 146 -12.87 9.56 3.19
CA ALA A 146 -13.78 10.69 3.33
C ALA A 146 -14.44 11.10 2.00
N ASN A 147 -13.68 11.07 0.89
CA ASN A 147 -14.23 11.26 -0.46
C ASN A 147 -15.17 10.10 -0.82
N ASP A 148 -14.80 8.84 -0.53
CA ASP A 148 -15.63 7.67 -0.82
C ASP A 148 -16.99 7.74 -0.12
N PHE A 149 -17.02 8.06 1.18
CA PHE A 149 -18.27 8.24 1.91
C PHE A 149 -19.11 9.41 1.39
N ALA A 150 -18.46 10.51 1.00
CA ALA A 150 -19.15 11.65 0.39
C ALA A 150 -19.76 11.27 -0.97
N ASN A 151 -19.07 10.47 -1.77
CA ASN A 151 -19.56 9.99 -3.07
C ASN A 151 -20.64 8.91 -2.94
N LEU A 152 -20.63 8.12 -1.85
CA LEU A 152 -21.66 7.12 -1.57
C LEU A 152 -23.03 7.75 -1.28
N SER A 153 -23.06 8.91 -0.59
CA SER A 153 -24.30 9.61 -0.28
C SER A 153 -24.10 11.13 -0.26
N PRO A 154 -23.96 11.78 -1.42
CA PRO A 154 -23.56 13.19 -1.52
C PRO A 154 -24.58 14.16 -0.90
N ALA A 155 -25.86 13.77 -0.88
CA ALA A 155 -26.91 14.57 -0.24
C ALA A 155 -26.84 14.57 1.30
N ARG A 156 -26.17 13.60 1.92
CA ARG A 156 -26.17 13.39 3.39
C ARG A 156 -24.79 13.52 4.02
N ILE A 157 -23.75 13.15 3.28
CA ILE A 157 -22.37 13.06 3.77
C ILE A 157 -21.52 14.04 2.98
N ASN A 158 -21.01 15.05 3.66
CA ASN A 158 -19.96 15.91 3.14
C ASN A 158 -18.58 15.39 3.57
N PHE A 159 -17.51 15.93 2.99
CA PHE A 159 -16.13 15.53 3.28
C PHE A 159 -15.81 15.50 4.78
N ARG A 160 -16.28 16.50 5.54
CA ARG A 160 -16.05 16.58 7.00
C ARG A 160 -16.73 15.43 7.74
N ARG A 161 -17.99 15.13 7.41
CA ARG A 161 -18.73 13.99 7.99
C ARG A 161 -18.06 12.67 7.59
N GLY A 162 -17.63 12.54 6.33
CA GLY A 162 -16.87 11.39 5.85
C GLY A 162 -15.60 11.16 6.67
N GLY A 163 -14.82 12.22 6.94
CA GLY A 163 -13.62 12.14 7.78
C GLY A 163 -13.89 11.67 9.21
N TYR A 164 -14.99 12.12 9.83
CA TYR A 164 -15.38 11.61 11.15
C TYR A 164 -15.77 10.12 11.13
N ILE A 165 -16.52 9.70 10.11
CA ILE A 165 -16.89 8.29 9.92
C ILE A 165 -15.63 7.43 9.79
N THR A 166 -14.68 7.84 8.93
CA THR A 166 -13.38 7.17 8.76
C THR A 166 -12.64 7.05 10.10
N GLY A 167 -12.56 8.13 10.88
CA GLY A 167 -11.86 8.12 12.16
C GLY A 167 -12.47 7.14 13.17
N VAL A 168 -13.81 7.11 13.28
CA VAL A 168 -14.52 6.19 14.18
C VAL A 168 -14.32 4.75 13.75
N ILE A 169 -14.56 4.44 12.47
CA ILE A 169 -14.38 3.07 11.95
C ILE A 169 -12.92 2.61 12.09
N GLY A 170 -11.96 3.49 11.82
CA GLY A 170 -10.53 3.19 11.96
C GLY A 170 -10.15 2.77 13.38
N ILE A 171 -10.72 3.40 14.42
CA ILE A 171 -10.50 3.00 15.82
C ILE A 171 -11.17 1.64 16.11
N LEU A 172 -12.41 1.45 15.63
CA LEU A 172 -13.19 0.24 15.85
C LEU A 172 -12.62 -1.01 15.18
N ILE A 173 -11.72 -0.87 14.21
CA ILE A 173 -10.99 -1.98 13.58
C ILE A 173 -9.88 -2.54 14.50
N PHE A 174 -9.51 -1.83 15.58
CA PHE A 174 -8.42 -2.19 16.49
C PHE A 174 -7.07 -2.41 15.76
N PRO A 175 -6.57 -1.45 14.96
CA PRO A 175 -5.40 -1.63 14.10
C PRO A 175 -4.13 -1.97 14.87
N TRP A 176 -4.01 -1.57 16.14
CA TRP A 176 -2.88 -1.92 17.01
C TRP A 176 -2.74 -3.44 17.22
N LYS A 177 -3.82 -4.21 17.10
CA LYS A 177 -3.74 -5.68 17.14
C LYS A 177 -3.12 -6.26 15.86
N LEU A 178 -3.30 -5.61 14.71
CA LEU A 178 -2.75 -6.05 13.44
C LEU A 178 -1.24 -5.82 13.36
N ILE A 179 -0.76 -4.68 13.88
CA ILE A 179 0.67 -4.32 13.84
C ILE A 179 1.50 -4.93 14.97
N ALA A 180 0.86 -5.59 15.95
CA ALA A 180 1.55 -6.21 17.09
C ALA A 180 2.45 -7.38 16.67
N ASP A 181 2.12 -8.07 15.56
CA ASP A 181 2.95 -9.10 14.94
C ASP A 181 3.42 -8.61 13.54
N PRO A 182 4.68 -8.17 13.39
CA PRO A 182 5.19 -7.69 12.11
C PRO A 182 5.20 -8.76 11.01
N SER A 183 5.39 -10.04 11.36
CA SER A 183 5.43 -11.12 10.38
C SER A 183 4.03 -11.42 9.87
N GLY A 184 3.06 -11.54 10.77
CA GLY A 184 1.64 -11.62 10.43
C GLY A 184 1.17 -10.41 9.63
N TYR A 185 1.58 -9.20 10.03
CA TYR A 185 1.24 -7.97 9.32
C TYR A 185 1.73 -7.98 7.86
N ILE A 186 2.99 -8.35 7.61
CA ILE A 186 3.55 -8.36 6.25
C ILE A 186 2.98 -9.55 5.46
N PHE A 187 3.20 -10.77 5.94
CA PHE A 187 2.98 -11.98 5.12
C PHE A 187 1.54 -12.48 5.14
N THR A 188 0.75 -12.14 6.17
CA THR A 188 -0.68 -12.49 6.21
C THR A 188 -1.54 -11.32 5.76
N TRP A 189 -1.39 -10.15 6.39
CA TRP A 189 -2.29 -9.03 6.13
C TRP A 189 -1.96 -8.29 4.82
N LEU A 190 -0.75 -7.75 4.64
CA LEU A 190 -0.43 -6.95 3.46
C LEU A 190 -0.44 -7.77 2.16
N VAL A 191 0.02 -9.02 2.20
CA VAL A 191 -0.06 -9.92 1.03
C VAL A 191 -1.51 -10.28 0.71
N GLY A 192 -2.34 -10.60 1.71
CA GLY A 192 -3.75 -10.91 1.51
C GLY A 192 -4.54 -9.71 1.01
N TYR A 193 -4.23 -8.53 1.56
CA TYR A 193 -4.76 -7.27 1.08
C TYR A 193 -4.38 -6.99 -0.39
N SER A 194 -3.13 -7.32 -0.76
CA SER A 194 -2.65 -7.22 -2.14
C SER A 194 -3.40 -8.13 -3.10
N SER A 195 -3.86 -9.31 -2.65
CA SER A 195 -4.64 -10.23 -3.46
C SER A 195 -6.00 -9.67 -3.86
N LEU A 196 -6.52 -8.69 -3.12
CA LEU A 196 -7.79 -8.03 -3.38
C LEU A 196 -7.61 -6.76 -4.22
N LEU A 197 -6.60 -5.96 -3.90
CA LEU A 197 -6.37 -4.68 -4.58
C LEU A 197 -5.65 -4.80 -5.93
N GLY A 198 -4.75 -5.79 -6.08
CA GLY A 198 -4.07 -6.05 -7.36
C GLY A 198 -5.06 -6.23 -8.51
N PRO A 199 -6.08 -7.09 -8.35
CA PRO A 199 -7.16 -7.24 -9.32
C PRO A 199 -7.87 -5.95 -9.70
N VAL A 200 -8.18 -5.07 -8.74
CA VAL A 200 -8.82 -3.78 -9.00
C VAL A 200 -7.91 -2.91 -9.87
N GLY A 201 -6.62 -2.83 -9.52
CA GLY A 201 -5.63 -2.10 -10.31
C GLY A 201 -5.52 -2.60 -11.75
N GLY A 202 -5.52 -3.93 -11.95
CA GLY A 202 -5.49 -4.53 -13.29
C GLY A 202 -6.68 -4.13 -14.16
N ILE A 203 -7.89 -4.19 -13.60
CA ILE A 203 -9.13 -3.77 -14.28
C ILE A 203 -9.07 -2.27 -14.62
N MET A 204 -8.72 -1.41 -13.66
CA MET A 204 -8.68 0.04 -13.88
C MET A 204 -7.70 0.43 -14.98
N ILE A 205 -6.50 -0.15 -14.99
CA ILE A 205 -5.49 0.12 -16.02
C ILE A 205 -5.98 -0.34 -17.40
N VAL A 206 -6.51 -1.55 -17.50
CA VAL A 206 -7.00 -2.08 -18.78
C VAL A 206 -8.21 -1.29 -19.28
N ASP A 207 -9.15 -0.94 -18.41
CA ASP A 207 -10.32 -0.14 -18.76
C ASP A 207 -9.91 1.22 -19.34
N TYR A 208 -9.13 1.98 -18.58
CA TYR A 208 -8.80 3.36 -18.95
C TYR A 208 -7.87 3.43 -20.16
N TYR A 209 -6.74 2.71 -20.15
CA TYR A 209 -5.72 2.84 -21.20
C TYR A 209 -6.03 2.00 -22.45
N PHE A 210 -6.55 0.78 -22.28
CA PHE A 210 -6.64 -0.17 -23.39
C PHE A 210 -8.02 -0.22 -24.02
N ILE A 211 -9.09 -0.22 -23.21
CA ILE A 211 -10.48 -0.28 -23.71
C ILE A 211 -10.98 1.10 -24.13
N ARG A 212 -10.80 2.10 -23.25
CA ARG A 212 -11.32 3.47 -23.44
C ARG A 212 -10.34 4.45 -24.05
N LYS A 213 -9.07 4.07 -24.20
CA LYS A 213 -8.02 4.91 -24.80
C LYS A 213 -7.92 6.30 -24.16
N GLN A 214 -8.03 6.35 -22.83
CA GLN A 214 -7.95 7.56 -22.01
C GLN A 214 -9.10 8.57 -22.26
N GLN A 215 -10.20 8.12 -22.88
CA GLN A 215 -11.38 8.94 -23.11
C GLN A 215 -12.50 8.56 -22.13
N LEU A 216 -12.96 9.53 -21.35
CA LEU A 216 -14.08 9.37 -20.42
C LEU A 216 -15.14 10.43 -20.70
N ILE A 217 -16.39 10.00 -20.86
CA ILE A 217 -17.54 10.91 -20.86
C ILE A 217 -17.86 11.28 -19.41
N THR A 218 -17.47 12.48 -18.99
CA THR A 218 -17.58 12.89 -17.58
C THR A 218 -19.03 13.06 -17.12
N ALA A 219 -19.92 13.54 -17.99
CA ALA A 219 -21.34 13.69 -17.68
C ALA A 219 -21.98 12.35 -17.28
N ASP A 220 -21.72 11.30 -18.06
CA ASP A 220 -22.24 9.95 -17.82
C ASP A 220 -21.71 9.30 -16.53
N LEU A 221 -20.59 9.75 -15.96
CA LEU A 221 -20.10 9.27 -14.66
C LEU A 221 -21.01 9.70 -13.50
N TYR A 222 -21.83 10.73 -13.70
CA TYR A 222 -22.78 11.27 -12.71
C TYR A 222 -24.24 10.98 -13.07
N ASP A 223 -24.50 10.20 -14.13
CA ASP A 223 -25.86 9.81 -14.54
C ASP A 223 -26.04 8.29 -14.44
N HIS A 224 -27.04 7.86 -13.65
CA HIS A 224 -27.43 6.45 -13.51
C HIS A 224 -27.87 5.80 -14.84
N LYS A 225 -28.30 6.60 -15.82
CA LYS A 225 -28.69 6.14 -17.16
C LYS A 225 -27.57 6.28 -18.19
N GLY A 226 -26.42 6.80 -17.80
CA GLY A 226 -25.25 6.98 -18.67
C GLY A 226 -24.62 5.66 -19.11
N ILE A 227 -23.60 5.74 -19.97
CA ILE A 227 -22.92 4.56 -20.53
C ILE A 227 -22.25 3.65 -19.48
N TYR A 228 -22.03 4.14 -18.26
CA TYR A 228 -21.44 3.39 -17.15
C TYR A 228 -22.49 2.75 -16.22
N GLY A 229 -23.78 2.82 -16.54
CA GLY A 229 -24.84 2.18 -15.75
C GLY A 229 -24.88 0.65 -15.88
N TYR A 230 -24.34 0.07 -16.96
CA TYR A 230 -24.30 -1.37 -17.23
C TYR A 230 -25.62 -2.11 -16.88
N SER A 231 -25.55 -3.23 -16.15
CA SER A 231 -26.72 -3.95 -15.66
C SER A 231 -26.99 -3.56 -14.20
N ASN A 232 -27.99 -2.70 -14.01
CA ASN A 232 -28.40 -2.22 -12.68
C ASN A 232 -27.25 -1.60 -11.85
N GLY A 233 -26.36 -0.84 -12.49
CA GLY A 233 -25.18 -0.23 -11.87
C GLY A 233 -23.93 -1.11 -11.83
N PHE A 234 -24.00 -2.37 -12.27
CA PHE A 234 -22.90 -3.32 -12.17
C PHE A 234 -22.36 -3.75 -13.54
N ASN A 235 -21.03 -3.66 -13.69
CA ASN A 235 -20.32 -4.25 -14.80
C ASN A 235 -20.00 -5.73 -14.50
N GLY A 236 -20.77 -6.65 -15.08
CA GLY A 236 -20.55 -8.09 -14.91
C GLY A 236 -19.16 -8.55 -15.37
N ALA A 237 -18.60 -7.95 -16.42
CA ALA A 237 -17.24 -8.26 -16.87
C ALA A 237 -16.18 -7.85 -15.84
N ALA A 238 -16.36 -6.71 -15.18
CA ALA A 238 -15.47 -6.26 -14.10
C ALA A 238 -15.55 -7.20 -12.88
N ILE A 239 -16.76 -7.63 -12.50
CA ILE A 239 -16.95 -8.55 -11.37
C ILE A 239 -16.30 -9.91 -11.66
N ILE A 240 -16.52 -10.47 -12.85
CA ILE A 240 -15.91 -11.74 -13.26
C ILE A 240 -14.38 -11.62 -13.27
N ALA A 241 -13.84 -10.54 -13.82
CA ALA A 241 -12.40 -10.29 -13.83
C ALA A 241 -11.81 -10.14 -12.41
N LEU A 242 -12.52 -9.46 -11.51
CA LEU A 242 -12.13 -9.30 -10.12
C LEU A 242 -12.03 -10.66 -9.42
N LEU A 243 -13.09 -11.48 -9.52
CA LEU A 243 -13.11 -12.81 -8.94
C LEU A 243 -12.03 -13.71 -9.55
N ALA A 244 -11.84 -13.66 -10.86
CA ALA A 244 -10.80 -14.42 -11.54
C ALA A 244 -9.38 -14.05 -11.06
N GLY A 245 -9.14 -12.78 -10.73
CA GLY A 245 -7.85 -12.34 -10.15
C GLY A 245 -7.66 -12.73 -8.68
N ILE A 246 -8.75 -12.79 -7.90
CA ILE A 246 -8.69 -13.16 -6.47
C ILE A 246 -8.51 -14.67 -6.29
N LEU A 247 -9.27 -15.48 -7.05
CA LEU A 247 -9.37 -16.93 -6.85
C LEU A 247 -8.03 -17.68 -6.79
N PRO A 248 -7.02 -17.41 -7.65
CA PRO A 248 -5.73 -18.11 -7.60
C PRO A 248 -4.97 -17.93 -6.28
N ASN A 249 -5.26 -16.86 -5.53
CA ASN A 249 -4.57 -16.53 -4.28
C ASN A 249 -5.23 -17.16 -3.05
N VAL A 250 -6.50 -17.58 -3.16
CA VAL A 250 -7.31 -18.11 -2.05
C VAL A 250 -6.67 -19.35 -1.40
N PRO A 251 -6.16 -20.35 -2.15
CA PRO A 251 -5.55 -21.53 -1.52
C PRO A 251 -4.32 -21.17 -0.67
N GLY A 252 -3.42 -20.32 -1.18
CA GLY A 252 -2.24 -19.88 -0.44
C GLY A 252 -2.58 -19.00 0.77
N PHE A 253 -3.61 -18.17 0.67
CA PHE A 253 -4.14 -17.44 1.82
C PHE A 253 -4.63 -18.39 2.93
N PHE A 254 -5.43 -19.41 2.58
CA PHE A 254 -5.95 -20.38 3.54
C PHE A 254 -4.87 -21.23 4.20
N VAL A 255 -3.79 -21.57 3.48
CA VAL A 255 -2.60 -22.19 4.08
C VAL A 255 -1.92 -21.22 5.06
N THR A 256 -1.78 -19.94 4.69
CA THR A 256 -1.12 -18.91 5.52
C THR A 256 -1.87 -18.66 6.84
N ILE A 257 -3.21 -18.60 6.80
CA ILE A 257 -4.05 -18.44 7.99
C ILE A 257 -4.36 -19.76 8.71
N LYS A 258 -3.70 -20.87 8.31
CA LYS A 258 -3.80 -22.20 8.93
C LYS A 258 -5.22 -22.81 8.89
N VAL A 259 -6.02 -22.41 7.91
CA VAL A 259 -7.33 -23.03 7.61
C VAL A 259 -7.16 -24.33 6.82
N LEU A 260 -6.14 -24.38 5.96
CA LEU A 260 -5.76 -25.59 5.21
C LEU A 260 -4.36 -26.04 5.60
N ASP A 261 -4.14 -27.34 5.59
CA ASP A 261 -2.81 -27.92 5.71
C ASP A 261 -1.98 -27.60 4.44
N PRO A 262 -0.69 -27.23 4.56
CA PRO A 262 0.17 -27.00 3.40
C PRO A 262 0.22 -28.15 2.41
N MET A 263 0.01 -29.40 2.85
CA MET A 263 -0.02 -30.60 2.00
C MET A 263 -1.36 -30.81 1.30
N ALA A 264 -2.41 -30.09 1.68
CA ALA A 264 -3.73 -30.18 1.06
C ALA A 264 -3.80 -29.47 -0.31
N VAL A 265 -2.81 -28.63 -0.63
CA VAL A 265 -2.76 -27.84 -1.86
C VAL A 265 -1.38 -28.04 -2.49
N PRO A 266 -1.27 -28.24 -3.82
CA PRO A 266 0.01 -28.26 -4.51
C PRO A 266 0.85 -27.01 -4.17
N GLU A 267 2.12 -27.21 -3.83
CA GLU A 267 3.03 -26.15 -3.37
C GLU A 267 3.08 -24.94 -4.31
N TRP A 268 3.09 -25.18 -5.62
CA TRP A 268 3.11 -24.09 -6.60
C TRP A 268 1.85 -23.22 -6.56
N ILE A 269 0.69 -23.75 -6.17
CA ILE A 269 -0.57 -23.00 -6.03
C ILE A 269 -0.54 -22.17 -4.75
N SER A 270 -0.09 -22.75 -3.63
CA SER A 270 0.03 -22.00 -2.38
C SER A 270 1.06 -20.87 -2.50
N HIS A 271 2.13 -21.08 -3.28
CA HIS A 271 3.15 -20.06 -3.55
C HIS A 271 2.69 -18.92 -4.45
N LEU A 272 1.57 -19.03 -5.19
CA LEU A 272 1.01 -17.88 -5.95
C LEU A 272 0.67 -16.71 -5.03
N TYR A 273 0.28 -17.00 -3.79
CA TYR A 273 -0.02 -15.99 -2.78
C TYR A 273 1.17 -15.08 -2.48
N ASN A 274 2.40 -15.57 -2.55
CA ASN A 274 3.61 -14.75 -2.40
C ASN A 274 3.72 -13.64 -3.46
N TYR A 275 3.00 -13.79 -4.58
CA TYR A 275 2.95 -12.87 -5.72
C TYR A 275 1.55 -12.28 -5.90
N ALA A 276 0.72 -12.28 -4.84
CA ALA A 276 -0.71 -12.05 -4.96
C ALA A 276 -1.11 -10.78 -5.71
N TRP A 277 -0.37 -9.68 -5.50
CA TRP A 277 -0.57 -8.44 -6.26
C TRP A 277 -0.44 -8.67 -7.76
N PHE A 278 0.68 -9.26 -8.19
CA PHE A 278 1.08 -9.39 -9.59
C PHE A 278 0.19 -10.39 -10.32
N VAL A 279 -0.11 -11.54 -9.68
CA VAL A 279 -1.02 -12.55 -10.20
C VAL A 279 -2.41 -11.95 -10.35
N GLY A 280 -2.92 -11.31 -9.30
CA GLY A 280 -4.25 -10.71 -9.32
C GLY A 280 -4.40 -9.61 -10.37
N PHE A 281 -3.41 -8.71 -10.46
CA PHE A 281 -3.36 -7.64 -11.45
C PHE A 281 -3.34 -8.17 -12.88
N ALA A 282 -2.48 -9.15 -13.18
CA ALA A 282 -2.34 -9.69 -14.53
C ALA A 282 -3.60 -10.48 -14.94
N VAL A 283 -4.10 -11.36 -14.08
CA VAL A 283 -5.27 -12.19 -14.39
C VAL A 283 -6.52 -11.35 -14.55
N SER A 284 -6.80 -10.41 -13.63
CA SER A 284 -7.98 -9.56 -13.75
C SER A 284 -7.91 -8.64 -14.98
N GLY A 285 -6.74 -8.06 -15.26
CA GLY A 285 -6.53 -7.21 -16.42
C GLY A 285 -6.77 -7.96 -17.73
N LEU A 286 -6.22 -9.17 -17.86
CA LEU A 286 -6.41 -10.02 -19.03
C LEU A 286 -7.88 -10.43 -19.21
N VAL A 287 -8.52 -10.94 -18.15
CA VAL A 287 -9.92 -11.37 -18.20
C VAL A 287 -10.83 -10.19 -18.53
N TYR A 288 -10.63 -9.04 -17.88
CA TYR A 288 -11.40 -7.82 -18.15
C TYR A 288 -11.23 -7.38 -19.60
N GLY A 289 -9.99 -7.34 -20.08
CA GLY A 289 -9.68 -6.98 -21.46
C GLY A 289 -10.40 -7.86 -22.47
N LEU A 290 -10.36 -9.18 -22.29
CA LEU A 290 -11.03 -10.14 -23.17
C LEU A 290 -12.55 -9.97 -23.16
N LEU A 291 -13.16 -9.78 -21.99
CA LEU A 291 -14.62 -9.60 -21.86
C LEU A 291 -15.10 -8.25 -22.41
N MET A 292 -14.29 -7.20 -22.28
CA MET A 292 -14.67 -5.83 -22.67
C MET A 292 -14.25 -5.44 -24.09
N GLN A 293 -13.51 -6.28 -24.83
CA GLN A 293 -13.14 -6.04 -26.23
C GLN A 293 -14.35 -5.71 -27.12
N LYS A 294 -15.51 -6.33 -26.87
CA LYS A 294 -16.75 -6.07 -27.63
C LYS A 294 -17.35 -4.70 -27.32
N TYR A 295 -17.18 -4.19 -26.09
CA TYR A 295 -17.68 -2.87 -25.68
C TYR A 295 -16.87 -1.72 -26.27
N SER A 296 -15.56 -1.91 -26.52
CA SER A 296 -14.70 -0.92 -27.18
C SER A 296 -15.20 -0.53 -28.58
N ARG A 297 -15.81 -1.47 -29.31
CA ARG A 297 -16.30 -1.26 -30.69
C ARG A 297 -17.70 -0.66 -30.78
N LEU A 298 -18.51 -0.75 -29.72
CA LEU A 298 -19.95 -0.48 -29.80
C LEU A 298 -20.35 0.96 -29.46
N LYS A 299 -19.47 1.78 -28.88
CA LYS A 299 -19.84 3.13 -28.40
C LYS A 299 -18.82 4.25 -28.63
N ILE A 300 -17.69 3.98 -29.29
CA ILE A 300 -16.83 5.04 -29.87
C ILE A 300 -17.26 5.32 -31.32
N ASN A 301 -18.57 5.27 -31.60
CA ASN A 301 -19.13 6.14 -32.62
C ASN A 301 -19.46 7.44 -31.90
N LEU A 302 -18.42 8.25 -31.70
CA LEU A 302 -18.59 9.65 -31.35
C LEU A 302 -19.34 10.27 -32.53
N SER A 303 -20.65 10.41 -32.37
CA SER A 303 -21.44 11.27 -33.24
C SER A 303 -20.99 12.70 -32.98
N VAL A 304 -20.14 13.17 -33.89
CA VAL A 304 -19.71 14.56 -34.16
C VAL A 304 -18.83 15.20 -33.11
#